data_AF-A0A969HAQ9-F1
#
_entry.id   AF-A0A969HAQ9-F1
#
_cell.length_a   1.000
_cell.length_b   1.000
_cell.length_c   1.000
_cell.angle_alpha   90.00
_cell.angle_beta   90.00
_cell.angle_gamma   90.00
#
_symmetry.space_group_name_H-M   'P 1'
#
loop_
_entity.id
_entity.type
_entity.pdbx_description
1 polymer ?
#
loop_
_entity_poly.entity_id
_entity_poly.type
_entity_poly.pdbx_seq_one_letter_code
_entity_poly.pdbx_strand_id
1 'polypeptide(L)' 'PYTVGLMGSIPAMDDTRERLLQIDGAMPRLNAIPSGCAFNPRCPQVMERCRRERPELRRAGRTRAACWLVEEGTAA' A
#
# COMPACT_ATOMS: atom_id res chain seq x y z
N PRO A 1 -3.40 -0.33 -1.12
CA PRO A 1 -2.64 0.82 -1.71
C PRO A 1 -1.22 0.47 -2.19
N TYR A 2 -0.32 -0.04 -1.33
CA TYR A 2 1.06 -0.31 -1.72
C TYR A 2 1.20 -1.28 -2.91
N THR A 3 0.61 -2.47 -2.82
CA THR A 3 0.64 -3.47 -3.90
C THR A 3 0.02 -2.95 -5.19
N VAL A 4 -1.08 -2.19 -5.10
CA VAL A 4 -1.71 -1.56 -6.27
C VAL A 4 -0.75 -0.58 -6.95
N GLY A 5 -0.04 0.24 -6.17
CA GLY A 5 0.98 1.14 -6.69
C GLY A 5 2.11 0.38 -7.37
N LEU A 6 2.63 -0.70 -6.76
CA LEU A 6 3.69 -1.52 -7.36
C LEU A 6 3.25 -2.15 -8.69
N MET A 7 2.07 -2.76 -8.73
CA MET A 7 1.54 -3.36 -9.96
C MET A 7 1.32 -2.31 -11.04
N GLY A 8 0.89 -1.10 -10.66
CA GLY A 8 0.72 0.02 -11.58
C GLY A 8 2.03 0.68 -12.06
N SER A 9 3.14 0.42 -11.39
CA SER A 9 4.49 0.85 -11.81
C SER A 9 5.14 -0.12 -12.82
N ILE A 10 4.51 -1.26 -13.12
CA ILE A 10 5.03 -2.23 -14.08
C ILE A 10 4.55 -1.82 -15.49
N PRO A 11 5.45 -1.52 -16.44
CA PRO A 11 5.06 -1.26 -17.81
C PRO A 11 4.48 -2.51 -18.46
N ALA A 12 3.35 -2.38 -19.16
CA ALA A 12 2.82 -3.44 -20.00
C ALA A 12 3.49 -3.40 -21.38
N MET A 13 3.77 -4.56 -21.96
CA MET A 13 4.56 -4.70 -23.19
C MET A 13 3.82 -4.18 -24.44
N ASP A 14 2.49 -4.15 -24.38
CA ASP A 14 1.57 -3.72 -25.42
C ASP A 14 0.95 -2.33 -25.15
N ASP A 15 1.28 -1.71 -24.03
CA ASP A 15 0.62 -0.50 -23.56
C ASP A 15 1.50 0.74 -23.74
N THR A 16 1.01 1.71 -24.51
CA THR A 16 1.69 2.99 -24.77
C THR A 16 1.28 4.05 -23.74
N ARG A 17 1.20 3.68 -22.45
CA ARG A 17 0.90 4.66 -21.39
C ARG A 17 2.04 5.65 -21.27
N GLU A 18 1.73 6.93 -21.45
CA GLU A 18 2.70 8.03 -21.24
C GLU A 18 3.16 8.13 -19.78
N ARG A 19 2.34 7.68 -18.81
CA ARG A 19 2.65 7.76 -17.38
C ARG A 19 2.24 6.51 -16.61
N LEU A 20 3.22 5.91 -15.93
CA LEU A 20 3.01 4.82 -14.98
C LEU A 20 2.58 5.37 -13.61
N LEU A 21 1.90 4.56 -12.81
CA LEU A 21 1.63 4.93 -11.42
C LEU A 21 2.94 4.93 -10.66
N GLN A 22 3.32 6.08 -10.10
CA GLN A 22 4.49 6.23 -9.25
C GLN A 22 4.06 6.30 -7.79
N ILE A 23 4.73 5.56 -6.91
CA ILE A 23 4.54 5.71 -5.47
C ILE A 23 5.50 6.79 -4.98
N ASP A 24 4.97 7.96 -4.68
CA ASP A 24 5.73 9.11 -4.21
C ASP A 24 6.53 8.82 -2.93
N GLY A 25 7.64 9.55 -2.80
CA GLY A 25 8.57 9.43 -1.68
C GLY A 25 9.43 8.17 -1.69
N ALA A 26 10.35 8.09 -0.74
CA ALA A 26 11.27 6.97 -0.58
C ALA A 26 10.84 6.03 0.55
N MET A 27 11.22 4.76 0.45
CA MET A 27 11.02 3.81 1.54
C MET A 27 11.73 4.30 2.82
N PRO A 28 11.07 4.27 4.00
CA PRO A 28 11.73 4.66 5.24
C PRO A 28 12.96 3.79 5.49
N ARG A 29 13.96 4.38 6.14
CA ARG A 29 15.14 3.65 6.60
C ARG A 29 14.69 2.62 7.64
N LEU A 30 15.35 1.46 7.69
CA LEU A 30 14.97 0.38 8.61
C LEU A 30 15.07 0.79 10.09
N ASN A 31 15.93 1.75 10.43
CA ASN A 31 16.07 2.32 11.77
C ASN A 31 15.12 3.51 12.06
N ALA A 32 14.28 3.90 11.09
CA ALA A 32 13.38 5.04 11.17
C ALA A 32 12.00 4.67 10.57
N ILE A 33 11.50 3.48 10.91
CA ILE A 33 10.17 3.04 10.50
C ILE A 33 9.13 3.89 11.25
N PRO A 34 8.17 4.52 10.55
CA PRO A 34 7.16 5.35 11.19
C PRO A 34 6.25 4.50 12.10
N SER A 35 5.64 5.15 13.09
CA SER A 35 4.62 4.53 13.92
C SER A 35 3.43 4.05 13.07
N GLY A 36 2.76 3.01 13.54
CA GLY A 36 1.61 2.42 12.88
C GLY A 36 1.95 1.62 11.61
N CYS A 37 1.23 1.88 10.52
CA CYS A 37 1.45 1.25 9.23
C CYS A 37 2.74 1.78 8.59
N ALA A 38 3.71 0.92 8.28
CA ALA A 38 4.99 1.34 7.67
C ALA A 38 4.86 2.11 6.34
N PHE A 39 3.72 1.96 5.65
CA PHE A 39 3.44 2.65 4.38
C PHE A 39 2.71 4.00 4.56
N ASN A 40 2.32 4.37 5.78
CA ASN A 40 1.51 5.58 6.03
C ASN A 40 2.08 6.89 5.45
N PRO A 41 3.40 7.14 5.40
CA PRO A 41 3.92 8.40 4.85
C PRO A 41 3.77 8.54 3.34
N ARG A 42 3.56 7.42 2.63
CA ARG A 42 3.48 7.33 1.17
C ARG A 42 2.13 6.86 0.67
N CYS A 43 1.21 6.53 1.57
CA CYS A 43 -0.08 5.98 1.24
C CYS A 43 -1.04 7.10 0.81
N PRO A 44 -1.56 7.11 -0.43
CA PRO A 44 -2.54 8.12 -0.86
C PRO A 44 -3.89 7.99 -0.13
N GLN A 45 -4.13 6.87 0.54
CA GLN A 45 -5.32 6.60 1.35
C GLN A 45 -4.99 6.49 2.84
N VAL A 46 -4.03 7.29 3.32
CA VAL A 46 -3.67 7.35 4.73
C VAL A 46 -4.83 7.94 5.56
N MET A 47 -5.08 7.35 6.71
CA MET A 47 -6.02 7.85 7.72
C MET A 47 -5.32 7.93 9.08
N GLU A 48 -5.93 8.59 10.05
CA GLU A 48 -5.30 8.83 11.35
C GLU A 48 -4.90 7.52 12.06
N ARG A 49 -5.74 6.48 11.95
CA ARG A 49 -5.43 5.14 12.48
C ARG A 49 -4.16 4.54 11.87
N CYS A 50 -3.88 4.78 10.59
CA CYS A 50 -2.66 4.30 9.93
C CYS A 50 -1.38 4.87 10.55
N ARG A 51 -1.42 6.07 11.13
CA ARG A 51 -0.25 6.74 11.72
C ARG A 51 0.02 6.30 13.16
N ARG A 52 -1.00 5.75 13.82
CA ARG A 52 -0.96 5.38 15.24
C ARG A 52 -0.83 3.88 15.45
N GLU A 53 -1.59 3.09 14.70
CA GLU A 53 -1.69 1.64 14.90
C GLU A 53 -1.23 0.85 13.68
N ARG A 54 -0.53 -0.26 13.94
CA ARG A 54 -0.09 -1.18 12.90
C ARG A 54 -1.24 -2.13 12.57
N PRO A 55 -1.68 -2.22 11.30
CA PRO A 55 -2.74 -3.15 10.92
C PRO A 55 -2.27 -4.59 11.09
N GLU A 56 -3.17 -5.43 11.57
CA GLU A 56 -2.98 -6.88 11.62
C GLU A 56 -3.10 -7.50 10.22
N LEU A 57 -2.47 -8.66 10.04
CA LEU A 57 -2.50 -9.40 8.79
C LEU A 57 -3.81 -10.18 8.67
N ARG A 58 -4.76 -9.63 7.90
CA ARG A 58 -6.12 -10.16 7.70
C ARG A 58 -6.27 -10.79 6.32
N ARG A 59 -7.33 -11.58 6.12
CA ARG A 59 -7.64 -12.18 4.82
C ARG A 59 -8.13 -11.11 3.84
N ALA A 60 -7.60 -11.11 2.63
CA ALA A 60 -7.99 -10.24 1.52
C ALA A 60 -8.24 -11.12 0.29
N GLY A 61 -9.45 -11.68 0.20
CA GLY A 61 -9.79 -12.67 -0.82
C GLY A 61 -8.95 -13.95 -0.74
N ARG A 62 -8.15 -14.20 -1.78
CA ARG A 62 -7.23 -15.35 -1.89
C ARG A 62 -5.87 -15.12 -1.21
N THR A 63 -5.57 -13.90 -0.79
CA THR A 63 -4.30 -13.53 -0.16
C THR A 63 -4.55 -12.97 1.24
N ARG A 64 -3.50 -12.43 1.85
CA ARG A 64 -3.57 -11.73 3.14
C ARG A 64 -2.95 -10.35 2.99
N ALA A 65 -3.50 -9.37 3.71
CA ALA A 65 -3.02 -8.01 3.70
C ALA A 65 -3.11 -7.39 5.10
N ALA A 66 -2.10 -6.58 5.43
CA ALA A 66 -2.07 -5.75 6.61
C ALA A 66 -2.41 -4.31 6.21
N CYS A 67 -3.71 -4.01 6.10
CA CYS A 67 -4.21 -2.69 5.73
C CYS A 67 -5.56 -2.43 6.43
N TRP A 68 -5.77 -1.19 6.89
CA TRP A 68 -7.01 -0.79 7.54
C TRP A 68 -8.21 -0.71 6.58
N LEU A 69 -7.96 -0.59 5.27
CA LEU A 69 -9.00 -0.58 4.23
C LEU A 69 -9.51 -1.97 3.86
N VAL A 70 -8.88 -3.03 4.34
CA VAL A 70 -9.34 -4.40 4.11
C VAL A 70 -10.36 -4.73 5.19
N GLU A 71 -11.61 -4.92 4.79
CA GLU A 71 -12.64 -5.49 5.64
C GLU A 71 -12.55 -7.02 5.59
N GLU A 72 -13.00 -7.70 6.66
CA GLU A 72 -13.05 -9.16 6.66
C GLU A 72 -14.05 -9.66 5.62
N GLY A 73 -13.55 -10.15 4.48
CA GLY A 73 -14.37 -10.80 3.45
C GLY A 73 -14.47 -10.08 2.11
N THR A 74 -14.00 -8.83 1.98
CA THR A 74 -13.97 -8.14 0.69
C THR A 74 -12.61 -8.32 0.01
N ALA A 75 -12.60 -9.15 -1.03
CA ALA A 75 -11.61 -9.03 -2.08
C ALA A 75 -11.95 -7.76 -2.88
N ALA A 76 -11.01 -6.82 -2.97
CA ALA A 76 -11.06 -5.75 -3.96
C ALA A 76 -10.78 -6.31 -5.35
#